data_AF-A0A7V9EUY2-F1
#
_entry.id   AF-A0A7V9EUY2-F1
#
_cell.length_a   1.000
_cell.length_b   1.000
_cell.length_c   1.000
_cell.angle_alpha   90.00
_cell.angle_beta   90.00
_cell.angle_gamma   90.00
#
_symmetry.space_group_name_H-M   'P 1'
#
loop_
_entity.id
_entity.type
_entity.pdbx_description
1 polymer ?
#
loop_
_entity_poly.entity_id
_entity_poly.type
_entity_poly.pdbx_seq_one_letter_code
_entity_poly.pdbx_strand_id
1 'polypeptide(L)'
;AGHDVVVSTHHFRGNGRALIVGEADGLVKVVAERQPDGSAGRVLGVHMVGPWVTEQLGQGYLAVNWEATAEDLAALVQPHPTLSEAFGEAAMALTGRGLHG
;
A
#
# COMPACT_ATOMS: atom_id res chain seq x y z
N ALA A 1 15.12 17.19 -12.80
CA ALA A 1 15.01 16.97 -11.35
C ALA A 1 13.70 16.23 -11.09
N GLY A 2 13.74 15.16 -10.31
CA GLY A 2 12.60 14.27 -10.01
C GLY A 2 13.10 13.02 -9.30
N HIS A 3 12.21 12.31 -8.61
CA HIS A 3 12.53 11.01 -8.01
C HIS A 3 12.44 9.91 -9.06
N ASP A 4 13.39 8.98 -9.08
CA ASP A 4 13.16 7.67 -9.69
C ASP A 4 12.28 6.86 -8.74
N VAL A 5 11.30 6.15 -9.28
CA VAL A 5 10.22 5.55 -8.48
C VAL A 5 9.99 4.08 -8.80
N VAL A 6 9.58 3.37 -7.78
CA VAL A 6 8.89 2.08 -7.85
C VAL A 6 7.45 2.27 -7.41
N VAL A 7 6.55 1.48 -7.99
CA VAL A 7 5.11 1.58 -7.71
C VAL A 7 4.58 0.18 -7.45
N SER A 8 3.77 0.06 -6.40
CA SER A 8 2.97 -1.13 -6.12
C SER A 8 1.49 -0.76 -6.16
N THR A 9 0.66 -1.66 -6.66
CA THR A 9 -0.79 -1.51 -6.74
C THR A 9 -1.45 -2.81 -6.32
N HIS A 10 -2.41 -2.73 -5.41
CA HIS A 10 -3.22 -3.85 -4.97
C HIS A 10 -4.71 -3.53 -5.18
N HIS A 11 -5.43 -4.44 -5.82
CA HIS A 11 -6.84 -4.25 -6.15
C HIS A 11 -7.75 -4.76 -5.02
N PHE A 12 -8.83 -4.05 -4.72
CA PHE A 12 -9.80 -4.51 -3.71
C PHE A 12 -10.50 -5.83 -4.11
N ARG A 13 -10.44 -6.24 -5.39
CA ARG A 13 -10.87 -7.58 -5.84
C ARG A 13 -10.08 -8.73 -5.18
N GLY A 14 -8.82 -8.47 -4.79
CA GLY A 14 -7.99 -9.41 -4.04
C GLY A 14 -8.18 -9.32 -2.51
N ASN A 15 -8.98 -8.38 -2.00
CA ASN A 15 -9.19 -8.16 -0.58
C ASN A 15 -10.45 -8.89 -0.08
N GLY A 16 -10.29 -9.83 0.86
CA GLY A 16 -11.39 -10.63 1.39
C GLY A 16 -12.49 -9.80 2.08
N ARG A 17 -12.12 -8.73 2.79
CA ARG A 17 -13.12 -7.85 3.44
C ARG A 17 -13.97 -7.11 2.41
N ALA A 18 -13.38 -6.62 1.34
CA ALA A 18 -14.08 -5.95 0.25
C ALA A 18 -15.10 -6.88 -0.42
N LEU A 19 -14.74 -8.15 -0.62
CA LEU A 19 -15.66 -9.18 -1.12
C LEU A 19 -16.84 -9.42 -0.17
N ILE A 20 -16.59 -9.50 1.15
CA ILE A 20 -17.64 -9.72 2.17
C ILE A 20 -18.68 -8.59 2.14
N VAL A 21 -18.26 -7.34 1.96
CA VAL A 21 -19.18 -6.18 1.94
C VAL A 21 -19.73 -5.87 0.55
N GLY A 22 -19.32 -6.60 -0.48
CA GLY A 22 -19.79 -6.41 -1.86
C GLY A 22 -19.22 -5.17 -2.56
N GLU A 23 -18.15 -4.57 -2.04
CA GLU A 23 -17.52 -3.33 -2.57
C GLU A 23 -16.08 -3.61 -3.03
N ALA A 24 -15.91 -4.36 -4.12
CA ALA A 24 -14.60 -4.86 -4.55
C ALA A 24 -13.90 -4.02 -5.64
N ASP A 25 -14.52 -2.93 -6.08
CA ASP A 25 -13.95 -2.07 -7.11
C ASP A 25 -12.97 -1.04 -6.52
N GLY A 26 -11.89 -0.78 -7.26
CA GLY A 26 -10.85 0.16 -6.86
C GLY A 26 -9.50 -0.50 -6.55
N LEU A 27 -8.58 0.30 -6.00
CA LEU A 27 -7.20 -0.09 -5.71
C LEU A 27 -6.56 0.82 -4.65
N VAL A 28 -5.47 0.29 -4.09
CA VAL A 28 -4.48 1.03 -3.31
C VAL A 28 -3.17 1.03 -4.07
N LYS A 29 -2.58 2.21 -4.27
CA LYS A 29 -1.30 2.41 -4.94
C LYS A 29 -0.31 3.10 -4.01
N VAL A 30 0.85 2.49 -3.81
CA VAL A 30 1.96 3.05 -3.04
C VAL A 30 3.11 3.35 -3.99
N VAL A 31 3.63 4.58 -3.91
CA VAL A 31 4.77 5.07 -4.69
C VAL A 31 5.93 5.28 -3.74
N ALA A 32 7.09 4.71 -4.05
CA ALA A 32 8.31 4.84 -3.26
C ALA A 32 9.50 5.20 -4.14
N GLU A 33 10.54 5.77 -3.55
CA GLU A 33 11.82 6.02 -4.20
C GLU A 33 12.44 4.69 -4.66
N ARG A 34 13.04 4.71 -5.85
CA ARG A 34 13.89 3.61 -6.29
C ARG A 34 15.31 3.84 -5.77
N GLN A 35 15.82 2.88 -5.00
CA GLN A 35 17.21 2.88 -4.56
C GLN A 35 18.16 2.44 -5.69
N PRO A 36 19.48 2.73 -5.61
CA PRO A 36 20.45 2.35 -6.64
C PRO A 36 20.53 0.85 -6.93
N ASP A 37 20.20 0.00 -5.96
CA ASP A 37 20.14 -1.46 -6.09
C ASP A 37 18.79 -1.97 -6.67
N GLY A 38 17.88 -1.05 -7.01
CA GLY A 38 16.56 -1.32 -7.55
C GLY A 38 15.48 -1.58 -6.50
N SER A 39 15.83 -1.64 -5.21
CA SER A 39 14.89 -1.83 -4.11
C SER A 39 14.01 -0.60 -3.85
N ALA A 40 12.93 -0.81 -3.11
CA ALA A 40 12.03 0.26 -2.69
C ALA A 40 12.60 1.00 -1.46
N GLY A 41 12.72 2.32 -1.55
CA GLY A 41 13.14 3.19 -0.47
C GLY A 41 11.98 3.86 0.25
N ARG A 42 12.14 5.16 0.52
CA ARG A 42 11.14 5.99 1.19
C ARG A 42 9.84 6.07 0.39
N VAL A 43 8.71 5.98 1.08
CA VAL A 43 7.39 6.19 0.50
C VAL A 43 7.20 7.68 0.18
N LEU A 44 6.90 7.96 -1.08
CA LEU A 44 6.68 9.30 -1.62
C LEU A 44 5.20 9.67 -1.67
N GLY A 45 4.31 8.67 -1.77
CA GLY A 45 2.89 8.94 -1.89
C GLY A 45 2.03 7.69 -1.89
N VAL A 46 0.79 7.87 -1.45
CA VAL A 46 -0.24 6.84 -1.38
C VAL A 46 -1.49 7.35 -2.07
N HIS A 47 -2.07 6.55 -2.94
CA HIS A 47 -3.28 6.87 -3.67
C HIS A 47 -4.28 5.73 -3.48
N MET A 48 -5.53 6.06 -3.20
CA MET A 48 -6.56 5.07 -2.93
C MET A 48 -7.84 5.46 -3.66
N VAL A 49 -8.50 4.48 -4.26
CA VAL A 49 -9.84 4.61 -4.85
C VAL A 49 -10.59 3.35 -4.48
N GLY A 50 -11.83 3.46 -3.98
CA GLY A 50 -12.64 2.31 -3.59
C GLY A 50 -13.38 2.52 -2.26
N PRO A 51 -13.78 1.44 -1.58
CA PRO A 51 -14.57 1.51 -0.36
C PRO A 51 -13.83 2.24 0.75
N TRP A 52 -14.48 3.24 1.36
CA TRP A 52 -14.09 3.82 2.67
C TRP A 52 -12.64 4.30 2.72
N VAL A 53 -12.13 4.81 1.60
CA VAL A 53 -10.72 5.23 1.48
C VAL A 53 -10.41 6.47 2.29
N THR A 54 -11.40 7.32 2.54
CA THR A 54 -11.29 8.51 3.40
C THR A 54 -10.94 8.14 4.85
N GLU A 55 -11.40 6.99 5.32
CA GLU A 55 -11.18 6.46 6.67
C GLU A 55 -9.87 5.67 6.74
N GLN A 56 -9.44 5.08 5.62
CA GLN A 56 -8.21 4.28 5.55
C GLN A 56 -6.95 5.11 5.29
N LEU A 57 -7.06 6.27 4.64
CA LEU A 57 -5.91 7.06 4.17
C LEU A 57 -4.98 7.51 5.32
N GLY A 58 -5.46 7.51 6.57
CA GLY A 58 -4.69 7.90 7.75
C GLY A 58 -3.33 7.21 7.87
N GLN A 59 -3.24 5.91 7.56
CA GLN A 59 -1.95 5.19 7.58
C GLN A 59 -0.99 5.69 6.48
N GLY A 60 -1.51 6.03 5.29
CA GLY A 60 -0.71 6.57 4.19
C GLY A 60 -0.25 8.01 4.47
N TYR A 61 -1.10 8.82 5.12
CA TYR A 61 -0.72 10.14 5.62
C TYR A 61 0.43 10.04 6.62
N LEU A 62 0.33 9.16 7.62
CA LEU A 62 1.41 8.95 8.59
C LEU A 62 2.68 8.46 7.90
N ALA A 63 2.53 7.47 7.00
CA ALA A 63 3.63 6.87 6.23
C ALA A 63 4.49 7.90 5.48
N VAL A 64 3.85 8.88 4.84
CA VAL A 64 4.55 9.93 4.10
C VAL A 64 5.18 10.97 5.05
N ASN A 65 4.46 11.41 6.08
CA ASN A 65 4.92 12.50 6.95
C ASN A 65 6.13 12.14 7.83
N TRP A 66 6.22 10.89 8.30
CA TRP A 66 7.38 10.43 9.08
C TRP A 66 8.49 9.82 8.21
N GLU A 67 8.36 9.92 6.87
CA GLU A 67 9.33 9.42 5.91
C GLU A 67 9.59 7.89 5.98
N ALA A 68 8.55 7.07 6.16
CA ALA A 68 8.73 5.60 6.23
C ALA A 68 9.35 5.04 4.97
N THR A 69 10.16 4.00 5.14
CA THR A 69 10.57 3.12 4.06
C THR A 69 9.49 2.08 3.74
N ALA A 70 9.54 1.50 2.54
CA ALA A 70 8.69 0.36 2.20
C ALA A 70 8.89 -0.83 3.17
N GLU A 71 10.10 -1.01 3.71
CA GLU A 71 10.43 -2.06 4.66
C GLU A 71 9.77 -1.86 6.02
N ASP A 72 9.75 -0.63 6.53
CA ASP A 72 9.05 -0.27 7.78
C ASP A 72 7.58 -0.66 7.69
N LEU A 73 6.91 -0.27 6.60
CA LEU A 73 5.48 -0.54 6.40
C LEU A 73 5.18 -2.02 6.19
N ALA A 74 6.01 -2.72 5.42
CA ALA A 74 5.82 -4.13 5.13
C ALA A 74 6.08 -5.04 6.35
N ALA A 75 6.69 -4.52 7.42
CA ALA A 75 6.83 -5.23 8.70
C ALA A 75 5.61 -5.06 9.62
N LEU A 76 4.68 -4.14 9.32
CA LEU A 76 3.51 -3.88 10.15
C LEU A 76 2.43 -4.94 9.95
N VAL A 77 1.90 -5.46 11.06
CA VAL A 77 0.81 -6.43 11.04
C VAL A 77 -0.52 -5.73 10.78
N GLN A 78 -1.20 -6.12 9.71
CA GLN A 78 -2.55 -5.63 9.40
C GLN A 78 -3.62 -6.46 10.12
N PRO A 79 -4.69 -5.84 10.62
CA PRO A 79 -5.83 -6.56 11.16
C PRO A 79 -6.58 -7.31 10.06
N HIS A 80 -6.89 -8.58 10.29
CA HIS A 80 -7.59 -9.43 9.33
C HIS A 80 -8.99 -9.86 9.86
N PRO A 81 -10.06 -9.86 9.04
CA PRO A 81 -10.14 -9.29 7.70
C PRO A 81 -10.52 -7.80 7.72
N THR A 82 -9.76 -6.94 7.05
CA THR A 82 -10.06 -5.50 6.92
C THR A 82 -9.70 -4.95 5.53
N LEU A 83 -10.24 -3.77 5.20
CA LEU A 83 -9.87 -3.08 3.96
C LEU A 83 -8.42 -2.55 4.01
N SER A 84 -7.91 -2.24 5.21
CA SER A 84 -6.54 -1.70 5.37
C SER A 84 -5.46 -2.69 4.96
N GLU A 85 -5.77 -3.99 4.91
CA GLU A 85 -4.89 -5.02 4.37
C GLU A 85 -4.44 -4.70 2.93
N ALA A 86 -5.26 -4.03 2.11
CA ALA A 86 -4.87 -3.63 0.76
C ALA A 86 -3.64 -2.70 0.73
N PHE A 87 -3.50 -1.84 1.74
CA PHE A 87 -2.29 -1.01 1.91
C PHE A 87 -1.09 -1.84 2.37
N GLY A 88 -1.31 -2.77 3.31
CA GLY A 88 -0.26 -3.69 3.76
C GLY A 88 0.26 -4.57 2.63
N GLU A 89 -0.62 -5.15 1.82
CA GLU A 89 -0.25 -5.93 0.63
C GLU A 89 0.53 -5.08 -0.38
N ALA A 90 0.08 -3.85 -0.65
CA ALA A 90 0.82 -2.95 -1.53
C ALA A 90 2.23 -2.66 -1.00
N ALA A 91 2.39 -2.45 0.30
CA ALA A 91 3.70 -2.25 0.94
C ALA A 91 4.56 -3.52 0.92
N MET A 92 4.01 -4.70 1.23
CA MET A 92 4.73 -5.97 1.16
C MET A 92 5.20 -6.27 -0.26
N ALA A 93 4.37 -6.02 -1.27
CA ALA A 93 4.72 -6.18 -2.67
C ALA A 93 5.91 -5.31 -3.12
N LEU A 94 6.06 -4.09 -2.57
CA LEU A 94 7.27 -3.26 -2.82
C LEU A 94 8.56 -3.91 -2.34
N THR A 95 8.47 -4.82 -1.38
CA THR A 95 9.62 -5.55 -0.81
C THR A 95 9.71 -7.00 -1.28
N GLY A 96 8.94 -7.38 -2.32
CA GLY A 96 8.92 -8.75 -2.85
C GLY A 96 8.23 -9.78 -1.93
N ARG A 97 7.47 -9.32 -0.93
CA ARG A 97 6.78 -10.15 0.08
C ARG A 97 5.26 -10.19 -0.08
N GLY A 98 4.73 -9.72 -1.22
CA GLY A 98 3.29 -9.72 -1.48
C GLY A 98 2.70 -11.13 -1.45
N LEU A 99 1.51 -11.29 -0.87
CA LEU A 99 0.87 -12.58 -0.67
C LEU A 99 -0.36 -12.76 -1.56
N HIS A 100 -1.12 -11.68 -1.76
CA HIS A 100 -2.38 -11.70 -2.47
C HIS A 100 -2.28 -10.76 -3.68
N GLY A 101 -2.19 -11.34 -4.87
CA GLY A 101 -2.07 -10.62 -6.16
C GLY A 101 -3.41 -10.15 -6.70
#